data_AF-A0A7R9LIX7-F1
#
_entry.id   AF-A0A7R9LIX7-F1
#
_cell.length_a   1.000
_cell.length_b   1.000
_cell.length_c   1.000
_cell.angle_alpha   90.00
_cell.angle_beta   90.00
_cell.angle_gamma   90.00
#
_symmetry.space_group_name_H-M   'P 1'
#
loop_
_entity.id
_entity.type
_entity.pdbx_description
1 polymer ?
#
loop_
_entity_poly.entity_id
_entity_poly.type
_entity_poly.pdbx_seq_one_letter_code
_entity_poly.pdbx_strand_id
1 'polypeptide(L)'
;TRQLLVQTLSSCGYGYRELLLSPNQLNVSNSRLRYYLIAKLDKTFHFSPNNGEFVTTLPEFNAKNLCPFCAKSLFKTNDLSLRSIQQYLVPLSDKQIQNYLLSDKILVKYFMILDIVKSDSLNTNCFTKSYSHRIEGTGSVLQTTDHDIQVICQQLSECQTDEQKICLLRTLRLRFFTPKEIANLMSFPPHFDFPEDYTIKQKYRLLGNSVNVKSANWMQNRIFCIKIYETMTSDTDCSHVFNTKLKILELYSGIGGMHFAIKNLPIESYELIAIDINSSANAVYNYNHLSDNCQQLERNILSINEKHFNEWGIDLLTMSPPCQPFTRLGLKRDLDDNRTDSFAHIMSIFPKIRKLPKYILLENVKGFEISDTRQLLVQTLSSCGYGYRELLLSPNQLNVSNSRLRYYLIAK
;
A
#
# COMPACT_ATOMS: atom_id res chain seq x y z
N THR A 1 32.82 13.79 3.93
CA THR A 1 33.03 12.70 4.91
C THR A 1 32.02 12.82 6.05
N ARG A 2 31.75 11.74 6.81
CA ARG A 2 30.81 11.75 7.96
C ARG A 2 31.03 12.93 8.91
N GLN A 3 32.28 13.21 9.26
CA GLN A 3 32.66 14.31 10.15
C GLN A 3 32.26 15.68 9.59
N LEU A 4 32.43 15.91 8.29
CA LEU A 4 32.05 17.18 7.65
C LEU A 4 30.53 17.41 7.74
N LEU A 5 29.72 16.38 7.47
CA LEU A 5 28.25 16.46 7.55
C LEU A 5 27.79 16.83 8.97
N VAL A 6 28.35 16.16 9.98
CA VAL A 6 28.06 16.40 11.39
C VAL A 6 28.46 17.81 11.83
N GLN A 7 29.64 18.29 11.39
CA GLN A 7 30.11 19.65 11.68
C GLN A 7 29.20 20.70 11.03
N THR A 8 28.81 20.50 9.77
CA THR A 8 27.89 21.40 9.07
C THR A 8 26.54 21.47 9.79
N LEU A 9 25.93 20.33 10.13
CA LEU A 9 24.66 20.29 10.85
C LEU A 9 24.73 21.03 12.20
N SER A 10 25.80 20.79 12.96
CA SER A 10 26.02 21.45 14.24
C SER A 10 26.18 22.96 14.09
N SER A 11 26.94 23.42 13.07
CA SER A 11 27.13 24.84 12.77
C SER A 11 25.83 25.54 12.35
N CYS A 12 24.92 24.82 11.69
CA CYS A 12 23.61 25.31 11.30
C CYS A 12 22.55 25.21 12.41
N GLY A 13 22.94 24.81 13.63
CA GLY A 13 22.04 24.74 14.79
C GLY A 13 21.15 23.49 14.85
N TYR A 14 21.44 22.45 14.07
CA TYR A 14 20.73 21.17 14.16
C TYR A 14 21.25 20.33 15.33
N GLY A 15 20.33 19.70 16.06
CA GLY A 15 20.62 18.48 16.81
C GLY A 15 20.57 17.28 15.86
N TYR A 16 21.49 16.30 15.99
CA TYR A 16 21.54 15.13 15.12
C TYR A 16 21.78 13.82 15.90
N ARG A 17 21.38 12.69 15.32
CA ARG A 17 21.66 11.33 15.81
C ARG A 17 22.01 10.40 14.66
N GLU A 18 22.98 9.53 14.91
CA GLU A 18 23.49 8.56 13.94
C GLU A 18 23.05 7.16 14.37
N LEU A 19 22.62 6.35 13.41
CA LEU A 19 22.08 5.01 13.63
C LEU A 19 22.72 4.03 12.65
N LEU A 20 22.88 2.79 13.06
CA LEU A 20 23.29 1.69 12.20
C LEU A 20 22.22 0.60 12.31
N LEU A 21 21.39 0.44 11.28
CA LEU A 21 20.23 -0.46 11.32
C LEU A 21 20.33 -1.53 10.25
N SER A 22 19.97 -2.76 10.60
CA SER A 22 19.72 -3.85 9.66
C SER A 22 18.22 -3.93 9.37
N PRO A 23 17.78 -4.09 8.10
CA PRO A 23 16.36 -4.22 7.78
C PRO A 23 15.66 -5.39 8.49
N ASN A 24 16.39 -6.44 8.86
CA ASN A 24 15.89 -7.52 9.71
C ASN A 24 15.37 -7.01 11.07
N GLN A 25 15.97 -5.96 11.63
CA GLN A 25 15.52 -5.30 12.86
C GLN A 25 14.20 -4.53 12.68
N LEU A 26 13.73 -4.40 11.43
CA LEU A 26 12.48 -3.75 11.03
C LEU A 26 11.49 -4.75 10.41
N ASN A 27 11.65 -6.06 10.68
CA ASN A 27 10.86 -7.16 10.10
C ASN A 27 10.86 -7.18 8.55
N VAL A 28 11.89 -6.61 7.93
CA VAL A 28 12.15 -6.74 6.51
C VAL A 28 13.20 -7.84 6.35
N SER A 29 12.88 -8.89 5.60
CA SER A 29 13.77 -10.06 5.37
C SER A 29 15.00 -9.69 4.52
N ASN A 30 15.92 -8.91 5.10
CA ASN A 30 17.17 -8.43 4.52
C ASN A 30 18.16 -8.04 5.65
N SER A 31 19.31 -8.71 5.71
CA SER A 31 20.27 -8.59 6.81
C SER A 31 21.28 -7.42 6.67
N ARG A 32 21.13 -6.55 5.67
CA ARG A 32 22.17 -5.59 5.31
C ARG A 32 22.18 -4.33 6.19
N LEU A 33 23.17 -4.21 7.08
CA LEU A 33 23.41 -3.01 7.90
C LEU A 33 23.59 -1.73 7.07
N ARG A 34 22.97 -0.66 7.56
CA ARG A 34 22.92 0.65 6.93
C ARG A 34 23.06 1.75 7.95
N TYR A 35 23.85 2.76 7.60
CA TYR A 35 24.03 3.96 8.39
C TYR A 35 22.92 4.97 8.04
N TYR A 36 22.32 5.56 9.08
CA TYR A 36 21.31 6.61 8.99
C TYR A 36 21.73 7.77 9.88
N LEU A 37 21.41 9.00 9.47
CA LEU A 37 21.58 10.20 10.29
C LEU A 37 20.26 10.98 10.24
N ILE A 38 19.71 11.30 11.40
CA ILE A 38 18.50 12.11 11.55
C ILE A 38 18.91 13.43 12.19
N ALA A 39 18.45 14.57 11.67
CA ALA A 39 18.74 15.89 12.19
C ALA A 39 17.48 16.75 12.25
N LYS A 40 17.33 17.57 13.31
CA LYS A 40 16.23 18.54 13.48
C LYS A 40 16.82 19.91 13.81
N LEU A 41 16.27 20.97 13.21
CA LEU A 41 16.65 22.35 13.45
C LEU A 41 16.09 22.84 14.80
N ASP A 42 16.62 22.28 15.87
CA ASP A 42 16.23 22.49 17.26
C ASP A 42 17.36 21.94 18.14
N LYS A 43 18.14 22.82 18.78
CA LYS A 43 19.29 22.42 19.63
C LYS A 43 18.87 21.64 20.88
N THR A 44 17.58 21.70 21.24
CA THR A 44 17.02 21.01 22.41
C THR A 44 16.43 19.64 22.06
N PHE A 45 16.64 19.17 20.82
CA PHE A 45 16.19 17.86 20.36
C PHE A 45 16.91 16.74 21.12
N HIS A 46 16.43 16.47 22.32
CA HIS A 46 16.77 15.36 23.18
C HIS A 46 15.63 14.35 23.12
N PHE A 47 15.92 13.12 22.71
CA PHE A 47 15.12 11.99 23.21
C PHE A 47 15.35 11.96 24.74
N SER A 48 14.44 12.49 25.55
CA SER A 48 14.53 12.52 27.03
C SER A 48 14.28 11.12 27.64
N PRO A 49 14.69 10.78 28.88
CA PRO A 49 15.96 11.06 29.59
C PRO A 49 16.68 9.76 30.04
N ASN A 50 16.25 8.57 29.59
CA ASN A 50 16.84 7.30 30.02
C ASN A 50 17.87 6.80 29.00
N ASN A 51 19.13 6.75 29.43
CA ASN A 51 20.22 6.13 28.69
C ASN A 51 19.88 4.66 28.36
N GLY A 52 19.74 4.34 27.07
CA GLY A 52 19.97 2.98 26.57
C GLY A 52 18.82 2.26 25.87
N GLU A 53 17.59 2.80 25.82
CA GLU A 53 16.50 2.11 25.12
C GLU A 53 16.28 2.61 23.69
N PHE A 54 16.17 1.63 22.79
CA PHE A 54 16.08 1.74 21.35
C PHE A 54 14.64 2.04 20.91
N VAL A 55 14.48 2.87 19.87
CA VAL A 55 13.22 2.97 19.12
C VAL A 55 13.37 2.17 17.82
N THR A 56 13.00 0.90 17.86
CA THR A 56 13.04 -0.07 16.73
C THR A 56 11.68 -0.33 16.10
N THR A 57 10.64 0.34 16.58
CA THR A 57 9.27 0.28 16.09
C THR A 57 8.87 1.65 15.54
N LEU A 58 7.78 1.72 14.75
CA LEU A 58 7.02 2.98 14.61
C LEU A 58 6.98 3.62 16.01
N PRO A 59 7.33 4.92 16.18
CA PRO A 59 7.47 5.53 17.51
C PRO A 59 6.30 5.07 18.37
N GLU A 60 6.57 4.49 19.56
CA GLU A 60 5.54 3.91 20.42
C GLU A 60 4.39 4.90 20.45
N PHE A 61 3.33 4.51 19.75
CA PHE A 61 2.14 5.32 19.66
C PHE A 61 1.45 5.06 20.98
N ASN A 62 1.86 5.79 22.01
CA ASN A 62 1.34 5.59 23.34
C ASN A 62 -0.15 5.90 23.26
N ALA A 63 -0.99 4.87 23.21
CA ALA A 63 -2.44 5.02 23.16
C ALA A 63 -2.97 5.82 24.36
N LYS A 64 -2.17 5.93 25.44
CA LYS A 64 -2.45 6.80 26.59
C LYS A 64 -2.37 8.29 26.25
N ASN A 65 -1.56 8.66 25.25
CA ASN A 65 -1.46 10.04 24.76
C ASN A 65 -2.45 10.30 23.62
N LEU A 66 -3.04 9.29 22.99
CA LEU A 66 -4.10 9.54 22.03
C LEU A 66 -5.38 9.93 22.75
N CYS A 67 -6.17 10.82 22.15
CA CYS A 67 -7.54 10.95 22.59
C CYS A 67 -8.24 9.56 22.45
N PRO A 68 -9.16 9.20 23.36
CA PRO A 68 -9.82 7.89 23.38
C PRO A 68 -10.43 7.48 22.03
N PHE A 69 -10.80 8.48 21.24
CA PHE A 69 -11.37 8.31 19.92
C PHE A 69 -10.32 7.96 18.84
N CYS A 70 -9.16 8.61 18.81
CA CYS A 70 -8.06 8.22 17.90
C CYS A 70 -7.49 6.85 18.25
N ALA A 71 -7.46 6.50 19.55
CA ALA A 71 -7.17 5.14 19.98
C ALA A 71 -8.18 4.14 19.38
N LYS A 72 -9.48 4.45 19.44
CA LYS A 72 -10.56 3.61 18.89
C LYS A 72 -10.55 3.53 17.35
N SER A 73 -10.14 4.58 16.64
CA SER A 73 -10.10 4.63 15.16
C SER A 73 -8.85 3.96 14.59
N LEU A 74 -7.67 4.22 15.16
CA LEU A 74 -6.40 3.65 14.70
C LEU A 74 -6.17 2.21 15.18
N PHE A 75 -6.74 1.83 16.32
CA PHE A 75 -6.51 0.56 17.00
C PHE A 75 -7.83 -0.13 17.36
N LYS A 76 -8.77 -0.25 16.39
CA LYS A 76 -10.00 -1.06 16.57
C LYS A 76 -9.72 -2.49 17.07
N THR A 77 -8.49 -2.97 17.01
CA THR A 77 -8.03 -4.20 17.68
C THR A 77 -6.73 -3.93 18.44
N ASN A 78 -6.73 -4.11 19.76
CA ASN A 78 -5.52 -4.17 20.60
C ASN A 78 -4.59 -5.37 20.27
N ASP A 79 -4.87 -6.09 19.19
CA ASP A 79 -4.14 -7.29 18.80
C ASP A 79 -3.04 -6.90 17.81
N LEU A 80 -1.84 -6.68 18.35
CA LEU A 80 -0.62 -6.39 17.60
C LEU A 80 0.04 -7.67 17.03
N SER A 81 -0.56 -8.85 17.22
CA SER A 81 0.02 -10.10 16.72
C SER A 81 -0.13 -10.20 15.20
N LEU A 82 0.94 -10.67 14.54
CA LEU A 82 0.84 -11.14 13.15
C LEU A 82 -0.10 -12.33 13.14
N ARG A 83 -1.15 -12.23 12.34
CA ARG A 83 -2.25 -13.20 12.30
C ARG A 83 -2.07 -14.06 11.04
N SER A 84 -2.12 -15.38 11.18
CA SER A 84 -1.73 -16.31 10.11
C SER A 84 -2.56 -16.15 8.84
N ILE A 85 -2.08 -16.71 7.72
CA ILE A 85 -2.80 -16.69 6.45
C ILE A 85 -4.21 -17.30 6.57
N GLN A 86 -4.40 -18.27 7.46
CA GLN A 86 -5.65 -19.00 7.71
C GLN A 86 -6.87 -18.08 7.84
N GLN A 87 -6.74 -16.93 8.50
CA GLN A 87 -7.86 -16.00 8.71
C GLN A 87 -8.37 -15.33 7.42
N TYR A 88 -7.54 -15.31 6.37
CA TYR A 88 -7.87 -14.69 5.08
C TYR A 88 -8.39 -15.71 4.08
N LEU A 89 -8.23 -17.01 4.37
CA LEU A 89 -8.69 -18.10 3.54
C LEU A 89 -10.22 -18.20 3.58
N VAL A 90 -10.80 -18.63 2.46
CA VAL A 90 -12.24 -18.91 2.38
C VAL A 90 -12.46 -20.42 2.40
N PRO A 91 -13.53 -20.92 3.04
CA PRO A 91 -13.87 -22.33 2.95
C PRO A 91 -14.26 -22.66 1.50
N LEU A 92 -13.59 -23.66 0.93
CA LEU A 92 -13.82 -24.12 -0.44
C LEU A 92 -14.13 -25.61 -0.43
N SER A 93 -15.12 -26.02 -1.23
CA SER A 93 -15.32 -27.43 -1.56
C SER A 93 -14.17 -27.97 -2.42
N ASP A 94 -13.97 -29.29 -2.45
CA ASP A 94 -12.94 -29.91 -3.30
C ASP A 94 -13.10 -29.56 -4.78
N LYS A 95 -14.34 -29.48 -5.26
CA LYS A 95 -14.64 -29.06 -6.64
C LYS A 95 -14.19 -27.63 -6.91
N GLN A 96 -14.36 -26.73 -5.94
CA GLN A 96 -13.87 -25.36 -6.08
C GLN A 96 -12.35 -25.29 -6.02
N ILE A 97 -11.70 -26.07 -5.15
CA ILE A 97 -10.24 -26.13 -5.04
C ILE A 97 -9.60 -26.56 -6.37
N GLN A 98 -10.20 -27.53 -7.06
CA GLN A 98 -9.71 -28.01 -8.37
C GLN A 98 -9.52 -26.88 -9.39
N ASN A 99 -10.37 -25.85 -9.36
CA ASN A 99 -10.29 -24.70 -10.28
C ASN A 99 -9.06 -23.81 -10.04
N TYR A 100 -8.40 -23.94 -8.89
CA TYR A 100 -7.26 -23.13 -8.51
C TYR A 100 -5.96 -23.93 -8.41
N LEU A 101 -6.00 -25.26 -8.57
CA LEU A 101 -4.79 -26.09 -8.56
C LEU A 101 -3.81 -25.67 -9.66
N LEU A 102 -2.52 -25.74 -9.34
CA LEU A 102 -1.47 -25.53 -10.34
C LEU A 102 -1.52 -26.67 -11.36
N SER A 103 -1.46 -26.32 -12.65
CA SER A 103 -1.38 -27.32 -13.71
C SER A 103 -0.04 -28.04 -13.71
N ASP A 104 -0.02 -29.27 -14.25
CA ASP A 104 1.20 -30.07 -14.33
C ASP A 104 2.35 -29.33 -15.04
N LYS A 105 2.02 -28.58 -16.10
CA LYS A 105 2.97 -27.73 -16.81
C LYS A 105 3.60 -26.67 -15.91
N ILE A 106 2.84 -26.10 -14.97
CA ILE A 106 3.36 -25.12 -14.02
C ILE A 106 4.23 -25.82 -12.97
N LEU A 107 3.75 -26.95 -12.44
CA LEU A 107 4.47 -27.73 -11.43
C LEU A 107 5.87 -28.11 -11.93
N VAL A 108 5.98 -28.77 -13.08
CA VAL A 108 7.29 -29.20 -13.62
C VAL A 108 8.20 -28.02 -13.91
N LYS A 109 7.66 -26.96 -14.54
CA LYS A 109 8.48 -25.87 -15.05
C LYS A 109 8.93 -24.89 -13.98
N TYR A 110 8.11 -24.63 -12.96
CA TYR A 110 8.30 -23.50 -12.07
C TYR A 110 8.37 -23.87 -10.59
N PHE A 111 8.20 -25.13 -10.19
CA PHE A 111 8.16 -25.51 -8.77
C PHE A 111 9.33 -24.94 -7.96
N MET A 112 10.55 -25.03 -8.47
CA MET A 112 11.77 -24.55 -7.79
C MET A 112 11.83 -23.03 -7.54
N ILE A 113 10.97 -22.25 -8.21
CA ILE A 113 10.91 -20.79 -8.06
C ILE A 113 9.58 -20.32 -7.45
N LEU A 114 8.70 -21.24 -7.08
CA LEU A 114 7.45 -20.90 -6.41
C LEU A 114 7.75 -20.46 -4.98
N ASP A 115 7.10 -19.38 -4.57
CA ASP A 115 6.97 -19.03 -3.16
C ASP A 115 5.77 -19.78 -2.59
N ILE A 116 6.03 -20.89 -1.91
CA ILE A 116 5.00 -21.78 -1.36
C ILE A 116 4.76 -21.41 0.11
N VAL A 117 3.49 -21.18 0.45
CA VAL A 117 3.07 -20.87 1.82
C VAL A 117 2.03 -21.89 2.30
N LYS A 118 1.91 -22.05 3.61
CA LYS A 118 0.87 -22.85 4.29
C LYS A 118 -0.11 -21.92 5.01
N SER A 119 -1.22 -22.45 5.49
CA SER A 119 -2.25 -21.67 6.19
C SER A 119 -1.75 -21.04 7.50
N ASP A 120 -0.82 -21.69 8.19
CA ASP A 120 -0.17 -21.22 9.41
C ASP A 120 0.96 -20.20 9.16
N SER A 121 1.38 -20.03 7.89
CA SER A 121 2.40 -19.05 7.54
C SER A 121 1.94 -17.62 7.87
N LEU A 122 2.89 -16.76 8.22
CA LEU A 122 2.62 -15.39 8.70
C LEU A 122 2.73 -14.33 7.60
N ASN A 123 3.02 -14.71 6.36
CA ASN A 123 3.25 -13.75 5.29
C ASN A 123 3.09 -14.38 3.90
N THR A 124 2.78 -13.53 2.93
CA THR A 124 2.74 -13.84 1.49
C THR A 124 3.51 -12.77 0.72
N ASN A 125 4.00 -13.12 -0.46
CA ASN A 125 4.54 -12.16 -1.42
C ASN A 125 3.45 -11.28 -2.06
N CYS A 126 3.86 -10.17 -2.66
CA CYS A 126 2.95 -9.22 -3.31
C CYS A 126 2.19 -9.89 -4.47
N PHE A 127 0.86 -9.84 -4.44
CA PHE A 127 0.05 -10.23 -5.58
C PHE A 127 0.06 -9.12 -6.65
N THR A 128 0.48 -9.48 -7.86
CA THR A 128 0.55 -8.56 -9.01
C THR A 128 -0.62 -8.78 -9.97
N LYS A 129 -0.85 -7.84 -10.89
CA LYS A 129 -1.89 -7.94 -11.92
C LYS A 129 -1.76 -9.16 -12.85
N SER A 130 -0.61 -9.82 -12.85
CA SER A 130 -0.29 -11.00 -13.67
C SER A 130 -0.31 -12.31 -12.88
N TYR A 131 -0.79 -12.29 -11.62
CA TYR A 131 -0.98 -13.50 -10.83
C TYR A 131 -1.82 -14.53 -11.61
N SER A 132 -1.45 -15.81 -11.52
CA SER A 132 -1.91 -16.95 -12.35
C SER A 132 -1.48 -16.97 -13.82
N HIS A 133 -1.01 -15.86 -14.41
CA HIS A 133 -0.58 -15.80 -15.82
C HIS A 133 0.94 -15.82 -15.99
N ARG A 134 1.66 -15.09 -15.13
CA ARG A 134 3.11 -15.20 -14.95
C ARG A 134 3.34 -15.83 -13.59
N ILE A 135 4.21 -16.83 -13.52
CA ILE A 135 4.42 -17.58 -12.28
C ILE A 135 5.49 -16.93 -11.41
N GLU A 136 6.61 -16.58 -12.02
CA GLU A 136 7.72 -15.96 -11.31
C GLU A 136 7.36 -14.55 -10.80
N GLY A 137 7.54 -14.34 -9.49
CA GLY A 137 7.48 -13.02 -8.86
C GLY A 137 6.10 -12.36 -8.85
N THR A 138 5.01 -13.10 -9.04
CA THR A 138 3.65 -12.52 -9.10
C THR A 138 2.80 -12.71 -7.86
N GLY A 139 3.26 -13.52 -6.89
CA GLY A 139 2.59 -13.81 -5.63
C GLY A 139 2.91 -15.23 -5.14
N SER A 140 2.54 -15.53 -3.90
CA SER A 140 2.69 -16.87 -3.31
C SER A 140 1.65 -17.85 -3.87
N VAL A 141 1.90 -19.15 -3.72
CA VAL A 141 0.91 -20.22 -3.91
C VAL A 141 0.68 -20.95 -2.59
N LEU A 142 -0.54 -21.43 -2.37
CA LEU A 142 -0.93 -22.09 -1.12
C LEU A 142 -0.78 -23.60 -1.26
N GLN A 143 -0.05 -24.21 -0.33
CA GLN A 143 -0.08 -25.65 -0.08
C GLN A 143 -1.28 -26.01 0.80
N THR A 144 -2.02 -27.05 0.43
CA THR A 144 -3.25 -27.47 1.13
C THR A 144 -3.14 -28.83 1.83
N THR A 145 -1.92 -29.36 1.93
CA THR A 145 -1.59 -30.61 2.63
C THR A 145 -0.47 -30.38 3.62
N ASP A 146 -0.26 -31.34 4.53
CA ASP A 146 0.78 -31.26 5.55
C ASP A 146 2.15 -31.79 5.11
N HIS A 147 2.27 -32.26 3.85
CA HIS A 147 3.52 -32.76 3.31
C HIS A 147 4.69 -31.77 3.51
N ASP A 148 5.87 -32.30 3.81
CA ASP A 148 7.07 -31.50 3.98
C ASP A 148 7.70 -31.19 2.62
N ILE A 149 7.82 -29.91 2.29
CA ILE A 149 8.41 -29.44 1.02
C ILE A 149 9.87 -29.90 0.90
N GLN A 150 10.63 -29.95 2.00
CA GLN A 150 12.04 -30.36 1.96
C GLN A 150 12.17 -31.84 1.56
N VAL A 151 11.29 -32.69 2.09
CA VAL A 151 11.22 -34.12 1.73
C VAL A 151 10.83 -34.28 0.26
N ILE A 152 9.82 -33.53 -0.20
CA ILE A 152 9.43 -33.54 -1.62
C ILE A 152 10.58 -33.09 -2.51
N CYS A 153 11.32 -32.04 -2.15
CA CYS A 153 12.50 -31.57 -2.89
C CYS A 153 13.60 -32.64 -2.96
N GLN A 154 13.81 -33.40 -1.90
CA GLN A 154 14.77 -34.51 -1.91
C GLN A 154 14.33 -35.61 -2.88
N GLN A 155 13.09 -36.07 -2.79
CA GLN A 155 12.53 -37.10 -3.67
C GLN A 155 12.47 -36.66 -5.14
N LEU A 156 12.28 -35.36 -5.40
CA LEU A 156 12.32 -34.80 -6.75
C LEU A 156 13.68 -34.98 -7.43
N SER A 157 14.78 -35.00 -6.68
CA SER A 157 16.13 -35.21 -7.22
C SER A 157 16.34 -36.65 -7.73
N GLU A 158 15.56 -37.59 -7.22
CA GLU A 158 15.60 -39.02 -7.60
C GLU A 158 14.67 -39.32 -8.79
N CYS A 159 13.74 -38.41 -9.11
CA CYS A 159 12.81 -38.57 -10.22
C CYS A 159 13.52 -38.47 -11.58
N GLN A 160 13.36 -39.49 -12.41
CA GLN A 160 13.97 -39.57 -13.74
C GLN A 160 13.06 -39.02 -14.84
N THR A 161 11.73 -39.06 -14.65
CA THR A 161 10.76 -38.60 -15.64
C THR A 161 9.87 -37.47 -15.10
N ASP A 162 9.29 -36.69 -16.01
CA ASP A 162 8.36 -35.63 -15.64
C ASP A 162 7.05 -36.19 -15.06
N GLU A 163 6.61 -37.38 -15.47
CA GLU A 163 5.44 -38.04 -14.86
C GLU A 163 5.66 -38.36 -13.39
N GLN A 164 6.87 -38.84 -13.03
CA GLN A 164 7.24 -39.09 -11.63
C GLN A 164 7.23 -37.79 -10.83
N LYS A 165 7.84 -36.72 -11.37
CA LYS A 165 7.81 -35.39 -10.74
C LYS A 165 6.39 -34.88 -10.56
N ILE A 166 5.54 -34.99 -11.58
CA ILE A 166 4.14 -34.54 -11.53
C ILE A 166 3.37 -35.31 -10.46
N CYS A 167 3.51 -36.64 -10.42
CA CYS A 167 2.86 -37.48 -9.42
C CYS A 167 3.23 -37.04 -8.00
N LEU A 168 4.53 -36.83 -7.76
CA LEU A 168 5.06 -36.37 -6.48
C LEU A 168 4.57 -34.94 -6.15
N LEU A 169 4.67 -34.00 -7.08
CA LEU A 169 4.28 -32.59 -6.86
C LEU A 169 2.79 -32.42 -6.62
N ARG A 170 1.94 -33.27 -7.21
CA ARG A 170 0.49 -33.25 -6.96
C ARG A 170 0.12 -33.57 -5.52
N THR A 171 0.97 -34.31 -4.79
CA THR A 171 0.74 -34.59 -3.36
C THR A 171 0.68 -33.32 -2.52
N LEU A 172 1.45 -32.28 -2.89
CA LEU A 172 1.43 -30.98 -2.22
C LEU A 172 0.08 -30.25 -2.38
N ARG A 173 -0.72 -30.59 -3.40
CA ARG A 173 -1.98 -29.90 -3.77
C ARG A 173 -1.83 -28.37 -3.75
N LEU A 174 -0.82 -27.89 -4.46
CA LEU A 174 -0.55 -26.45 -4.60
C LEU A 174 -1.67 -25.78 -5.40
N ARG A 175 -2.18 -24.66 -4.89
CA ARG A 175 -3.18 -23.84 -5.57
C ARG A 175 -2.85 -22.35 -5.55
N PHE A 176 -3.40 -21.62 -6.51
CA PHE A 176 -3.49 -20.17 -6.42
C PHE A 176 -4.45 -19.76 -5.28
N PHE A 177 -4.16 -18.61 -4.67
CA PHE A 177 -5.12 -17.92 -3.82
C PHE A 177 -6.30 -17.45 -4.66
N THR A 178 -7.52 -17.62 -4.18
CA THR A 178 -8.70 -17.15 -4.90
C THR A 178 -8.75 -15.62 -4.91
N PRO A 179 -9.50 -14.98 -5.84
CA PRO A 179 -9.69 -13.54 -5.82
C PRO A 179 -10.23 -13.01 -4.49
N LYS A 180 -11.11 -13.77 -3.81
CA LYS A 180 -11.65 -13.36 -2.51
C LYS A 180 -10.59 -13.38 -1.41
N GLU A 181 -9.73 -14.40 -1.39
CA GLU A 181 -8.63 -14.49 -0.41
C GLU A 181 -7.61 -13.37 -0.63
N ILE A 182 -7.30 -13.03 -1.88
CA ILE A 182 -6.45 -11.88 -2.21
C ILE A 182 -7.13 -10.58 -1.77
N ALA A 183 -8.43 -10.40 -2.01
CA ALA A 183 -9.16 -9.23 -1.53
C ALA A 183 -9.11 -9.09 0.01
N ASN A 184 -9.26 -10.21 0.74
CA ASN A 184 -9.13 -10.26 2.19
C ASN A 184 -7.70 -9.85 2.63
N LEU A 185 -6.65 -10.38 1.98
CA LEU A 185 -5.25 -9.98 2.22
C LEU A 185 -4.99 -8.52 1.87
N MET A 186 -5.70 -7.97 0.88
CA MET A 186 -5.70 -6.54 0.55
C MET A 186 -6.57 -5.69 1.50
N SER A 187 -7.17 -6.33 2.52
CA SER A 187 -7.99 -5.71 3.56
C SER A 187 -9.28 -5.04 3.05
N PHE A 188 -9.78 -5.49 1.91
CA PHE A 188 -11.15 -5.14 1.50
C PHE A 188 -12.17 -5.70 2.50
N PRO A 189 -13.32 -5.03 2.68
CA PRO A 189 -14.32 -5.50 3.63
C PRO A 189 -14.95 -6.84 3.20
N PRO A 190 -15.55 -7.60 4.14
CA PRO A 190 -16.14 -8.91 3.82
C PRO A 190 -17.20 -8.88 2.73
N HIS A 191 -17.93 -7.78 2.55
CA HIS A 191 -18.94 -7.61 1.50
C HIS A 191 -18.37 -7.23 0.13
N PHE A 192 -17.08 -6.91 0.03
CA PHE A 192 -16.47 -6.58 -1.26
C PHE A 192 -16.54 -7.77 -2.22
N ASP A 193 -17.05 -7.54 -3.42
CA ASP A 193 -17.13 -8.57 -4.46
C ASP A 193 -17.06 -7.97 -5.88
N PHE A 194 -17.07 -8.84 -6.88
CA PHE A 194 -17.07 -8.51 -8.29
C PHE A 194 -18.44 -8.83 -8.91
N PRO A 195 -18.84 -8.14 -9.99
CA PRO A 195 -19.96 -8.59 -10.81
C PRO A 195 -19.78 -10.04 -11.30
N GLU A 196 -20.89 -10.76 -11.48
CA GLU A 196 -20.88 -12.21 -11.71
C GLU A 196 -20.18 -12.61 -13.03
N ASP A 197 -20.21 -11.74 -14.03
CA ASP A 197 -19.63 -11.95 -15.38
C ASP A 197 -18.10 -11.83 -15.42
N TYR A 198 -17.45 -11.47 -14.31
CA TYR A 198 -16.01 -11.29 -14.26
C TYR A 198 -15.26 -12.62 -14.24
N THR A 199 -14.38 -12.80 -15.23
CA THR A 199 -13.44 -13.93 -15.24
C THR A 199 -12.43 -13.81 -14.10
N ILE A 200 -11.91 -14.95 -13.64
CA ILE A 200 -10.85 -15.01 -12.61
C ILE A 200 -9.63 -14.14 -13.00
N LYS A 201 -9.26 -14.14 -14.28
CA LYS A 201 -8.14 -13.33 -14.81
C LYS A 201 -8.41 -11.82 -14.68
N GLN A 202 -9.63 -11.37 -14.95
CA GLN A 202 -10.01 -9.97 -14.73
C GLN A 202 -9.93 -9.61 -13.24
N LYS A 203 -10.45 -10.48 -12.35
CA LYS A 203 -10.41 -10.26 -10.90
C LYS A 203 -8.99 -10.11 -10.38
N TYR A 204 -8.06 -11.00 -10.74
CA TYR A 204 -6.64 -10.89 -10.34
C TYR A 204 -5.97 -9.63 -10.89
N ARG A 205 -6.26 -9.26 -12.14
CA ARG A 205 -5.70 -8.05 -12.74
C ARG A 205 -6.12 -6.80 -11.97
N LEU A 206 -7.40 -6.70 -11.62
CA LEU A 206 -7.95 -5.56 -10.88
C LEU A 206 -7.41 -5.51 -9.44
N LEU A 207 -7.38 -6.63 -8.72
CA LEU A 207 -6.78 -6.69 -7.38
C LEU A 207 -5.30 -6.33 -7.41
N GLY A 208 -4.53 -6.89 -8.33
CA GLY A 208 -3.11 -6.62 -8.45
C GLY A 208 -2.76 -5.15 -8.70
N ASN A 209 -3.64 -4.42 -9.39
CA ASN A 209 -3.55 -2.98 -9.64
C ASN A 209 -4.08 -2.11 -8.48
N SER A 210 -4.82 -2.69 -7.54
CA SER A 210 -5.45 -1.92 -6.46
C SER A 210 -4.48 -1.64 -5.31
N VAL A 211 -4.93 -0.84 -4.34
CA VAL A 211 -4.19 -0.50 -3.11
C VAL A 211 -4.63 -1.38 -1.96
N ASN A 212 -3.77 -1.56 -0.95
CA ASN A 212 -4.17 -2.22 0.28
C ASN A 212 -4.98 -1.23 1.15
N VAL A 213 -6.22 -1.57 1.46
CA VAL A 213 -7.18 -0.69 2.15
C VAL A 213 -6.69 -0.29 3.54
N LYS A 214 -6.09 -1.22 4.30
CA LYS A 214 -5.60 -0.93 5.66
C LYS A 214 -4.42 0.05 5.62
N SER A 215 -3.52 -0.12 4.66
CA SER A 215 -2.37 0.78 4.46
C SER A 215 -2.83 2.17 4.03
N ALA A 216 -3.75 2.25 3.08
CA ALA A 216 -4.36 3.51 2.67
C ALA A 216 -5.09 4.20 3.84
N ASN A 217 -5.90 3.47 4.61
CA ASN A 217 -6.61 4.03 5.77
C ASN A 217 -5.64 4.52 6.84
N TRP A 218 -4.57 3.77 7.12
CA TRP A 218 -3.54 4.20 8.05
C TRP A 218 -2.90 5.52 7.58
N MET A 219 -2.60 5.65 6.29
CA MET A 219 -2.05 6.88 5.73
C MET A 219 -3.02 8.06 5.80
N GLN A 220 -4.28 7.85 5.41
CA GLN A 220 -5.28 8.91 5.44
C GLN A 220 -5.52 9.40 6.88
N ASN A 221 -5.62 8.49 7.86
CA ASN A 221 -5.73 8.89 9.26
C ASN A 221 -4.57 9.78 9.72
N ARG A 222 -3.35 9.56 9.21
CA ARG A 222 -2.18 10.37 9.58
C ARG A 222 -2.30 11.79 9.08
N ILE A 223 -2.84 12.01 7.89
CA ILE A 223 -3.14 13.35 7.33
C ILE A 223 -4.00 14.16 8.31
N PHE A 224 -5.08 13.56 8.80
CA PHE A 224 -6.03 14.24 9.70
C PHE A 224 -5.51 14.35 11.13
N CYS A 225 -4.66 13.42 11.56
CA CYS A 225 -4.03 13.43 12.89
C CYS A 225 -2.79 14.35 12.99
N ILE A 226 -2.35 15.05 11.93
CA ILE A 226 -1.21 15.99 12.02
C ILE A 226 -1.48 17.08 13.06
N LYS A 227 -2.72 17.54 13.22
CA LYS A 227 -3.09 18.46 14.31
C LYS A 227 -2.84 17.85 15.70
N ILE A 228 -3.07 16.54 15.84
CA ILE A 228 -2.94 15.84 17.13
C ILE A 228 -1.48 15.79 17.55
N TYR A 229 -0.52 15.62 16.65
CA TYR A 229 0.90 15.60 17.02
C TYR A 229 1.48 16.97 17.38
N GLU A 230 0.97 18.05 16.79
CA GLU A 230 1.50 19.40 16.99
C GLU A 230 0.92 20.09 18.24
N THR A 231 -0.26 19.67 18.73
CA THR A 231 -0.94 20.30 19.89
C THR A 231 -1.09 19.40 21.12
N MET A 232 -0.30 18.35 21.31
CA MET A 232 -0.37 17.50 22.51
C MET A 232 0.11 18.22 23.78
N THR A 233 -0.81 18.97 24.39
CA THR A 233 -1.04 18.94 25.84
C THR A 233 -2.23 18.00 26.08
N SER A 234 -2.25 17.30 27.21
CA SER A 234 -3.20 16.22 27.57
C SER A 234 -4.70 16.56 27.51
N ASP A 235 -5.07 17.81 27.26
CA ASP A 235 -6.43 18.33 27.42
C ASP A 235 -7.12 18.79 26.11
N THR A 236 -6.51 18.61 24.93
CA THR A 236 -7.16 19.02 23.68
C THR A 236 -8.23 18.03 23.21
N ASP A 237 -9.50 18.42 23.36
CA ASP A 237 -10.66 17.73 22.80
C ASP A 237 -10.57 17.68 21.26
N CYS A 238 -10.45 16.48 20.70
CA CYS A 238 -10.38 16.25 19.26
C CYS A 238 -11.77 16.25 18.58
N SER A 239 -12.86 16.37 19.35
CA SER A 239 -14.26 16.34 18.86
C SER A 239 -14.51 17.27 17.65
N HIS A 240 -13.88 18.45 17.65
CA HIS A 240 -14.04 19.47 16.62
C HIS A 240 -13.42 19.10 15.25
N VAL A 241 -12.49 18.12 15.18
CA VAL A 241 -12.00 17.60 13.89
C VAL A 241 -13.07 16.70 13.23
N PHE A 242 -13.94 16.10 14.05
CA PHE A 242 -14.87 15.05 13.65
C PHE A 242 -16.23 15.57 13.15
N ASN A 243 -16.46 16.89 13.17
CA ASN A 243 -17.61 17.57 12.56
C ASN A 243 -17.28 18.18 11.19
N THR A 244 -16.38 17.52 10.44
CA THR A 244 -15.93 18.01 9.13
C THR A 244 -16.61 17.22 8.03
N LYS A 245 -17.39 17.90 7.20
CA LYS A 245 -17.81 17.41 5.89
C LYS A 245 -16.68 17.66 4.88
N LEU A 246 -16.25 16.62 4.16
CA LEU A 246 -15.17 16.73 3.17
C LEU A 246 -15.65 16.52 1.74
N LYS A 247 -15.16 17.35 0.82
CA LYS A 247 -15.22 17.06 -0.61
C LYS A 247 -13.94 16.37 -1.05
N ILE A 248 -14.07 15.18 -1.64
CA ILE A 248 -12.95 14.31 -1.95
C ILE A 248 -12.89 14.04 -3.44
N LEU A 249 -11.69 14.14 -4.02
CA LEU A 249 -11.41 13.67 -5.38
C LEU A 249 -10.46 12.48 -5.30
N GLU A 250 -10.88 11.34 -5.84
CA GLU A 250 -10.08 10.13 -5.98
C GLU A 250 -9.69 9.94 -7.46
N LEU A 251 -8.45 10.28 -7.80
CA LEU A 251 -7.91 10.05 -9.13
C LEU A 251 -7.28 8.67 -9.23
N TYR A 252 -7.43 8.01 -10.38
CA TYR A 252 -6.98 6.64 -10.59
C TYR A 252 -7.67 5.66 -9.62
N SER A 253 -8.98 5.82 -9.47
CA SER A 253 -9.77 5.18 -8.41
C SER A 253 -9.79 3.66 -8.48
N GLY A 254 -9.55 3.08 -9.66
CA GLY A 254 -9.58 1.63 -9.86
C GLY A 254 -10.86 1.01 -9.30
N ILE A 255 -10.70 0.04 -8.39
CA ILE A 255 -11.80 -0.68 -7.74
C ILE A 255 -12.20 -0.12 -6.37
N GLY A 256 -11.77 1.10 -6.02
CA GLY A 256 -12.22 1.80 -4.81
C GLY A 256 -11.42 1.51 -3.55
N GLY A 257 -10.17 1.08 -3.68
CA GLY A 257 -9.32 0.80 -2.51
C GLY A 257 -9.10 2.03 -1.62
N MET A 258 -8.96 3.24 -2.20
CA MET A 258 -8.87 4.47 -1.42
C MET A 258 -10.23 4.86 -0.84
N HIS A 259 -11.34 4.71 -1.58
CA HIS A 259 -12.69 4.94 -1.07
C HIS A 259 -13.02 4.08 0.16
N PHE A 260 -12.72 2.78 0.14
CA PHE A 260 -12.89 1.92 1.32
C PHE A 260 -12.06 2.39 2.52
N ALA A 261 -10.88 2.96 2.27
CA ALA A 261 -10.08 3.57 3.33
C ALA A 261 -10.69 4.87 3.85
N ILE A 262 -11.31 5.68 2.99
CA ILE A 262 -12.02 6.92 3.32
C ILE A 262 -13.24 6.64 4.20
N LYS A 263 -14.00 5.57 3.93
CA LYS A 263 -15.15 5.15 4.76
C LYS A 263 -14.78 4.90 6.22
N ASN A 264 -13.52 4.57 6.48
CA ASN A 264 -13.00 4.31 7.82
C ASN A 264 -12.33 5.53 8.45
N LEU A 265 -12.40 6.70 7.80
CA LEU A 265 -11.97 7.95 8.40
C LEU A 265 -12.99 8.42 9.43
N PRO A 266 -12.51 9.06 10.50
CA PRO A 266 -13.40 9.69 11.46
C PRO A 266 -13.84 11.06 10.94
N ILE A 267 -14.79 11.08 10.01
CA ILE A 267 -15.39 12.31 9.48
C ILE A 267 -16.91 12.20 9.54
N GLU A 268 -17.60 13.33 9.67
CA GLU A 268 -19.07 13.35 9.78
C GLU A 268 -19.72 12.84 8.50
N SER A 269 -19.27 13.34 7.35
CA SER A 269 -19.73 12.94 6.03
C SER A 269 -18.72 13.33 4.96
N TYR A 270 -18.90 12.78 3.76
CA TYR A 270 -18.13 13.17 2.60
C TYR A 270 -18.99 13.19 1.34
N GLU A 271 -18.54 13.97 0.35
CA GLU A 271 -18.94 13.89 -1.05
C GLU A 271 -17.71 13.47 -1.83
N LEU A 272 -17.78 12.38 -2.59
CA LEU A 272 -16.61 11.84 -3.30
C LEU A 272 -16.84 11.83 -4.81
N ILE A 273 -15.84 12.27 -5.56
CA ILE A 273 -15.76 12.09 -7.01
C ILE A 273 -14.62 11.13 -7.30
N ALA A 274 -14.91 10.00 -7.93
CA ALA A 274 -13.94 8.99 -8.32
C ALA A 274 -13.73 9.00 -9.83
N ILE A 275 -12.48 9.04 -10.28
CA ILE A 275 -12.14 9.12 -11.70
C ILE A 275 -11.16 8.01 -12.08
N ASP A 276 -11.57 7.19 -13.04
CA ASP A 276 -10.72 6.23 -13.74
C ASP A 276 -11.21 6.03 -15.17
N ILE A 277 -10.30 5.77 -16.09
CA ILE A 277 -10.60 5.51 -17.51
C ILE A 277 -11.05 4.06 -17.75
N ASN A 278 -10.78 3.16 -16.80
CA ASN A 278 -11.00 1.73 -16.98
C ASN A 278 -12.44 1.35 -16.64
N SER A 279 -13.27 1.16 -17.67
CA SER A 279 -14.67 0.73 -17.52
C SER A 279 -14.87 -0.55 -16.70
N SER A 280 -13.92 -1.49 -16.80
CA SER A 280 -13.96 -2.73 -16.00
C SER A 280 -13.68 -2.47 -14.52
N ALA A 281 -12.76 -1.56 -14.19
CA ALA A 281 -12.54 -1.15 -12.82
C ALA A 281 -13.75 -0.37 -12.28
N ASN A 282 -14.30 0.54 -13.09
CA ASN A 282 -15.47 1.36 -12.77
C ASN A 282 -16.72 0.52 -12.48
N ALA A 283 -16.95 -0.57 -13.23
CA ALA A 283 -18.05 -1.48 -12.95
C ALA A 283 -17.92 -2.13 -11.57
N VAL A 284 -16.72 -2.58 -11.19
CA VAL A 284 -16.46 -3.13 -9.85
C VAL A 284 -16.56 -2.06 -8.77
N TYR A 285 -16.05 -0.86 -9.02
CA TYR A 285 -16.18 0.28 -8.13
C TYR A 285 -17.67 0.55 -7.84
N ASN A 286 -18.47 0.76 -8.89
CA ASN A 286 -19.88 1.06 -8.76
C ASN A 286 -20.63 -0.07 -8.04
N TYR A 287 -20.36 -1.33 -8.38
CA TYR A 287 -20.95 -2.49 -7.70
C TYR A 287 -20.81 -2.45 -6.18
N ASN A 288 -19.67 -1.95 -5.67
CA ASN A 288 -19.36 -1.92 -4.25
C ASN A 288 -19.73 -0.61 -3.53
N HIS A 289 -20.11 0.42 -4.28
CA HIS A 289 -20.27 1.79 -3.77
C HIS A 289 -21.64 2.42 -4.11
N LEU A 290 -22.63 1.62 -4.54
CA LEU A 290 -23.96 2.08 -4.96
C LEU A 290 -24.70 2.94 -3.93
N SER A 291 -24.53 2.64 -2.64
CA SER A 291 -25.22 3.34 -1.54
C SER A 291 -24.42 4.50 -0.95
N ASP A 292 -23.24 4.79 -1.49
CA ASP A 292 -22.37 5.84 -0.96
C ASP A 292 -22.67 7.20 -1.59
N ASN A 293 -22.34 8.28 -0.89
CA ASN A 293 -22.37 9.63 -1.45
C ASN A 293 -21.16 9.87 -2.37
N CYS A 294 -21.15 9.17 -3.51
CA CYS A 294 -20.05 9.10 -4.45
C CYS A 294 -20.55 9.20 -5.89
N GLN A 295 -19.86 10.00 -6.70
CA GLN A 295 -20.02 10.04 -8.15
C GLN A 295 -18.79 9.42 -8.82
N GLN A 296 -18.99 8.31 -9.52
CA GLN A 296 -17.95 7.70 -10.35
C GLN A 296 -18.03 8.28 -11.77
N LEU A 297 -16.90 8.77 -12.28
CA LEU A 297 -16.77 9.35 -13.62
C LEU A 297 -15.77 8.54 -14.44
N GLU A 298 -16.27 7.83 -15.46
CA GLU A 298 -15.40 7.25 -16.48
C GLU A 298 -14.85 8.34 -17.39
N ARG A 299 -13.62 8.78 -17.10
CA ARG A 299 -13.04 9.94 -17.77
C ARG A 299 -11.52 9.83 -17.86
N ASN A 300 -10.95 10.31 -18.96
CA ASN A 300 -9.52 10.50 -19.07
C ASN A 300 -9.10 11.71 -18.22
N ILE A 301 -8.16 11.51 -17.30
CA ILE A 301 -7.64 12.56 -16.42
C ILE A 301 -7.07 13.76 -17.19
N LEU A 302 -6.56 13.55 -18.42
CA LEU A 302 -6.10 14.63 -19.30
C LEU A 302 -7.20 15.63 -19.69
N SER A 303 -8.48 15.27 -19.59
CA SER A 303 -9.59 16.20 -19.86
C SER A 303 -9.96 17.07 -18.66
N ILE A 304 -9.38 16.84 -17.48
CA ILE A 304 -9.61 17.65 -16.28
C ILE A 304 -8.80 18.94 -16.41
N ASN A 305 -9.34 20.06 -15.94
CA ASN A 305 -8.67 21.37 -15.96
C ASN A 305 -8.94 22.11 -14.64
N GLU A 306 -8.33 23.29 -14.48
CA GLU A 306 -8.45 24.12 -13.27
C GLU A 306 -9.91 24.51 -12.96
N LYS A 307 -10.77 24.67 -13.97
CA LYS A 307 -12.19 25.00 -13.76
C LYS A 307 -12.90 23.88 -13.02
N HIS A 308 -12.71 22.63 -13.43
CA HIS A 308 -13.28 21.47 -12.73
C HIS A 308 -12.85 21.42 -11.27
N PHE A 309 -11.56 21.59 -10.97
CA PHE A 309 -11.06 21.61 -9.58
C PHE A 309 -11.70 22.73 -8.75
N ASN A 310 -11.82 23.92 -9.32
CA ASN A 310 -12.43 25.08 -8.66
C ASN A 310 -13.94 24.87 -8.41
N GLU A 311 -14.66 24.27 -9.36
CA GLU A 311 -16.09 23.96 -9.24
C GLU A 311 -16.35 22.88 -8.18
N TRP A 312 -15.55 21.82 -8.18
CA TRP A 312 -15.69 20.74 -7.20
C TRP A 312 -15.30 21.20 -5.78
N GLY A 313 -14.36 22.14 -5.66
CA GLY A 313 -13.99 22.74 -4.38
C GLY A 313 -13.35 21.76 -3.40
N ILE A 314 -12.54 20.84 -3.93
CA ILE A 314 -11.95 19.67 -3.26
C ILE A 314 -11.18 20.06 -1.99
N ASP A 315 -11.38 19.28 -0.91
CA ASP A 315 -10.64 19.40 0.36
C ASP A 315 -9.56 18.32 0.49
N LEU A 316 -9.84 17.09 0.04
CA LEU A 316 -8.88 15.97 0.02
C LEU A 316 -8.73 15.43 -1.40
N LEU A 317 -7.50 15.35 -1.89
CA LEU A 317 -7.15 14.68 -3.12
C LEU A 317 -6.42 13.37 -2.81
N THR A 318 -6.96 12.24 -3.25
CA THR A 318 -6.26 10.95 -3.22
C THR A 318 -5.88 10.54 -4.65
N MET A 319 -4.70 9.95 -4.82
CA MET A 319 -4.26 9.48 -6.14
C MET A 319 -3.32 8.27 -6.05
N SER A 320 -3.47 7.36 -7.00
CA SER A 320 -2.56 6.22 -7.22
C SER A 320 -2.19 6.12 -8.70
N PRO A 321 -1.39 7.09 -9.22
CA PRO A 321 -1.05 7.15 -10.64
C PRO A 321 -0.31 5.89 -11.10
N PRO A 322 -0.52 5.45 -12.36
CA PRO A 322 0.13 4.26 -12.88
C PRO A 322 1.66 4.43 -12.89
N CYS A 323 2.37 3.41 -12.40
CA CYS A 323 3.83 3.42 -12.37
C CYS A 323 4.43 2.56 -13.49
N GLN A 324 4.96 3.15 -14.56
CA GLN A 324 5.91 2.50 -15.49
C GLN A 324 6.78 3.52 -16.23
N PRO A 325 8.05 3.19 -16.60
CA PRO A 325 9.00 2.36 -15.88
C PRO A 325 10.17 3.21 -15.35
N PHE A 326 10.25 3.42 -14.03
CA PHE A 326 11.39 4.09 -13.39
C PHE A 326 12.66 3.22 -13.30
N THR A 327 12.95 2.49 -14.39
CA THR A 327 14.13 1.65 -14.72
C THR A 327 14.20 0.22 -14.15
N ARG A 328 13.99 -0.77 -15.03
CA ARG A 328 14.74 -2.05 -15.06
C ARG A 328 15.14 -2.30 -16.51
N LEU A 329 16.44 -2.19 -16.78
CA LEU A 329 17.14 -2.35 -18.08
C LEU A 329 17.18 -1.10 -18.99
N GLY A 330 18.13 -0.20 -18.74
CA GLY A 330 19.00 0.34 -19.81
C GLY A 330 18.50 1.44 -20.74
N LEU A 331 17.24 1.88 -20.70
CA LEU A 331 16.77 2.98 -21.56
C LEU A 331 16.04 4.03 -20.73
N LYS A 332 16.73 5.13 -20.41
CA LYS A 332 16.13 6.39 -19.94
C LYS A 332 15.19 6.92 -21.03
N ARG A 333 13.91 6.54 -20.98
CA ARG A 333 12.83 7.08 -21.83
C ARG A 333 11.60 7.43 -20.99
N ASP A 334 11.84 7.96 -19.80
CA ASP A 334 10.78 8.32 -18.83
C ASP A 334 9.92 9.51 -19.33
N LEU A 335 10.29 10.17 -20.43
CA LEU A 335 9.60 11.35 -20.97
C LEU A 335 8.79 11.09 -22.25
N ASP A 336 8.87 9.90 -22.85
CA ASP A 336 8.13 9.53 -24.07
C ASP A 336 6.97 8.54 -23.81
N ASP A 337 6.67 8.22 -22.54
CA ASP A 337 5.55 7.34 -22.19
C ASP A 337 4.28 8.15 -21.89
N ASN A 338 3.32 8.10 -22.83
CA ASN A 338 2.02 8.77 -22.73
C ASN A 338 1.22 8.43 -21.44
N ARG A 339 1.65 7.42 -20.66
CA ARG A 339 1.02 7.00 -19.41
C ARG A 339 1.37 7.89 -18.21
N THR A 340 2.49 8.62 -18.24
CA THR A 340 2.83 9.60 -17.21
C THR A 340 2.21 10.97 -17.45
N ASP A 341 1.70 11.21 -18.67
CA ASP A 341 1.14 12.49 -19.10
C ASP A 341 -0.01 12.94 -18.20
N SER A 342 -0.88 12.01 -17.78
CA SER A 342 -2.01 12.34 -16.92
C SER A 342 -1.56 12.87 -15.55
N PHE A 343 -0.47 12.35 -14.99
CA PHE A 343 0.08 12.85 -13.74
C PHE A 343 0.78 14.20 -13.94
N ALA A 344 1.62 14.33 -14.97
CA ALA A 344 2.28 15.59 -15.30
C ALA A 344 1.27 16.70 -15.60
N HIS A 345 0.17 16.38 -16.27
CA HIS A 345 -0.94 17.26 -16.54
C HIS A 345 -1.58 17.79 -15.26
N ILE A 346 -1.91 16.91 -14.31
CA ILE A 346 -2.43 17.34 -13.00
C ILE A 346 -1.43 18.26 -12.29
N MET A 347 -0.13 17.91 -12.26
CA MET A 347 0.91 18.78 -11.68
C MET A 347 1.02 20.14 -12.38
N SER A 348 0.77 20.22 -13.69
CA SER A 348 0.77 21.48 -14.44
C SER A 348 -0.45 22.37 -14.18
N ILE A 349 -1.56 21.77 -13.74
CA ILE A 349 -2.81 22.47 -13.40
C ILE A 349 -2.75 23.02 -11.98
N PHE A 350 -2.10 22.32 -11.06
CA PHE A 350 -2.06 22.65 -9.63
C PHE A 350 -1.81 24.14 -9.33
N PRO A 351 -0.77 24.80 -9.89
CA PRO A 351 -0.49 26.21 -9.65
C PRO A 351 -1.59 27.18 -10.14
N LYS A 352 -2.51 26.71 -10.99
CA LYS A 352 -3.61 27.49 -11.59
C LYS A 352 -4.93 27.32 -10.83
N ILE A 353 -5.01 26.40 -9.87
CA ILE A 353 -6.21 26.15 -9.08
C ILE A 353 -6.37 27.28 -8.05
N ARG A 354 -7.58 27.85 -7.95
CA ARG A 354 -7.89 28.94 -7.02
C ARG A 354 -8.04 28.44 -5.58
N LYS A 355 -8.73 27.31 -5.39
CA LYS A 355 -8.86 26.64 -4.09
C LYS A 355 -8.11 25.31 -4.15
N LEU A 356 -6.84 25.34 -3.75
CA LEU A 356 -5.99 24.16 -3.66
C LEU A 356 -6.56 23.15 -2.63
N PRO A 357 -6.51 21.82 -2.90
CA PRO A 357 -6.91 20.81 -1.93
C PRO A 357 -6.12 20.97 -0.64
N LYS A 358 -6.79 20.99 0.51
CA LYS A 358 -6.12 21.13 1.81
C LYS A 358 -5.23 19.92 2.14
N TYR A 359 -5.58 18.76 1.61
CA TYR A 359 -4.90 17.51 1.89
C TYR A 359 -4.65 16.72 0.63
N ILE A 360 -3.48 16.09 0.53
CA ILE A 360 -3.14 15.20 -0.58
C ILE A 360 -2.61 13.88 -0.01
N LEU A 361 -3.11 12.77 -0.55
CA LEU A 361 -2.52 11.44 -0.40
C LEU A 361 -2.15 10.90 -1.77
N LEU A 362 -0.88 10.53 -1.92
CA LEU A 362 -0.41 9.80 -3.09
C LEU A 362 0.12 8.43 -2.65
N GLU A 363 -0.28 7.38 -3.36
CA GLU A 363 0.33 6.05 -3.31
C GLU A 363 1.06 5.75 -4.61
N ASN A 364 2.19 5.07 -4.51
CA ASN A 364 2.94 4.59 -5.66
C ASN A 364 3.78 3.35 -5.31
N VAL A 365 4.44 2.75 -6.29
CA VAL A 365 5.35 1.63 -6.05
C VAL A 365 6.67 2.10 -5.42
N LYS A 366 7.36 1.17 -4.77
CA LYS A 366 8.76 1.37 -4.36
C LYS A 366 9.64 1.63 -5.60
N GLY A 367 10.48 2.65 -5.52
CA GLY A 367 11.29 3.18 -6.61
C GLY A 367 10.74 4.50 -7.16
N PHE A 368 9.50 4.86 -6.85
CA PHE A 368 8.97 6.17 -7.18
C PHE A 368 9.74 7.28 -6.44
N GLU A 369 10.22 7.03 -5.22
CA GLU A 369 10.95 8.02 -4.41
C GLU A 369 12.25 8.54 -5.04
N ILE A 370 12.78 7.85 -6.06
CA ILE A 370 13.98 8.23 -6.80
C ILE A 370 13.69 8.64 -8.26
N SER A 371 12.42 8.79 -8.65
CA SER A 371 12.06 9.11 -10.03
C SER A 371 11.98 10.61 -10.31
N ASP A 372 12.12 10.98 -11.58
CA ASP A 372 11.90 12.35 -12.06
C ASP A 372 10.44 12.79 -11.84
N THR A 373 9.48 11.85 -11.95
CA THR A 373 8.06 12.12 -11.66
C THR A 373 7.82 12.51 -10.20
N ARG A 374 8.54 11.88 -9.25
CA ARG A 374 8.50 12.29 -7.85
C ARG A 374 9.14 13.66 -7.66
N GLN A 375 10.23 13.97 -8.37
CA GLN A 375 10.83 15.29 -8.31
C GLN A 375 9.86 16.38 -8.78
N LEU A 376 9.15 16.15 -9.89
CA LEU A 376 8.09 17.03 -10.38
C LEU A 376 7.01 17.24 -9.31
N LEU A 377 6.50 16.16 -8.70
CA LEU A 377 5.50 16.23 -7.63
C LEU A 377 5.94 17.15 -6.48
N VAL A 378 7.13 16.90 -5.93
CA VAL A 378 7.64 17.63 -4.77
C VAL A 378 7.90 19.11 -5.11
N GLN A 379 8.39 19.41 -6.32
CA GLN A 379 8.58 20.78 -6.79
C GLN A 379 7.23 21.51 -6.91
N THR A 380 6.23 20.88 -7.53
CA THR A 380 4.88 21.45 -7.63
C THR A 380 4.29 21.70 -6.25
N LEU A 381 4.30 20.71 -5.35
CA LEU A 381 3.81 20.85 -3.98
C LEU A 381 4.48 22.02 -3.24
N SER A 382 5.81 22.11 -3.31
CA SER A 382 6.57 23.19 -2.68
C SER A 382 6.22 24.56 -3.25
N SER A 383 6.08 24.66 -4.58
CA SER A 383 5.68 25.91 -5.26
C SER A 383 4.26 26.36 -4.90
N CYS A 384 3.38 25.40 -4.57
CA CYS A 384 2.02 25.64 -4.11
C CYS A 384 1.92 25.83 -2.58
N GLY A 385 3.05 25.83 -1.86
CA GLY A 385 3.12 26.11 -0.42
C GLY A 385 2.80 24.92 0.50
N TYR A 386 2.77 23.69 -0.01
CA TYR A 386 2.51 22.50 0.80
C TYR A 386 3.73 22.07 1.62
N GLY A 387 3.49 21.65 2.86
CA GLY A 387 4.40 20.77 3.58
C GLY A 387 4.09 19.31 3.27
N TYR A 388 5.09 18.44 3.16
CA TYR A 388 4.87 17.03 2.84
C TYR A 388 5.75 16.07 3.64
N ARG A 389 5.31 14.80 3.69
CA ARG A 389 6.04 13.66 4.26
C ARG A 389 5.95 12.48 3.30
N GLU A 390 7.03 11.72 3.24
CA GLU A 390 7.17 10.54 2.39
C GLU A 390 7.52 9.33 3.24
N LEU A 391 7.00 8.16 2.89
CA LEU A 391 7.30 6.92 3.59
C LEU A 391 7.14 5.70 2.69
N LEU A 392 7.85 4.64 3.07
CA LEU A 392 7.66 3.31 2.51
C LEU A 392 6.90 2.47 3.54
N LEU A 393 5.76 1.90 3.13
CA LEU A 393 4.88 1.12 3.98
C LEU A 393 4.45 -0.16 3.29
N SER A 394 4.42 -1.26 4.04
CA SER A 394 3.92 -2.56 3.61
C SER A 394 2.87 -3.06 4.61
N PRO A 395 1.82 -3.80 4.18
CA PRO A 395 0.75 -4.25 5.07
C PRO A 395 1.22 -5.12 6.24
N ASN A 396 2.31 -5.88 6.09
CA ASN A 396 2.92 -6.65 7.19
C ASN A 396 3.42 -5.78 8.36
N GLN A 397 3.78 -4.52 8.12
CA GLN A 397 4.08 -3.56 9.19
C GLN A 397 2.81 -3.10 9.94
N LEU A 398 1.63 -3.41 9.39
CA LEU A 398 0.30 -3.17 9.96
C LEU A 398 -0.42 -4.48 10.32
N ASN A 399 0.32 -5.55 10.59
CA ASN A 399 -0.19 -6.86 11.00
C ASN A 399 -1.11 -7.53 9.98
N VAL A 400 -0.82 -7.34 8.68
CA VAL A 400 -1.47 -8.05 7.58
C VAL A 400 -0.47 -8.97 6.91
N SER A 401 -0.82 -10.23 6.72
CA SER A 401 0.10 -11.28 6.21
C SER A 401 0.32 -11.21 4.71
N ASN A 402 0.68 -10.02 4.23
CA ASN A 402 1.02 -9.73 2.85
C ASN A 402 2.13 -8.67 2.77
N SER A 403 3.17 -8.98 2.00
CA SER A 403 4.26 -8.07 1.67
C SER A 403 3.92 -7.31 0.41
N ARG A 404 3.59 -6.02 0.56
CA ARG A 404 3.26 -5.10 -0.54
C ARG A 404 3.84 -3.73 -0.25
N LEU A 405 5.17 -3.63 -0.29
CA LEU A 405 5.88 -2.39 -0.02
C LEU A 405 5.54 -1.33 -1.09
N ARG A 406 5.07 -0.18 -0.63
CA ARG A 406 4.62 0.95 -1.45
C ARG A 406 5.15 2.26 -0.90
N TYR A 407 5.36 3.20 -1.81
CA TYR A 407 5.63 4.59 -1.51
C TYR A 407 4.31 5.30 -1.22
N TYR A 408 4.33 6.13 -0.18
CA TYR A 408 3.24 7.04 0.12
C TYR A 408 3.79 8.44 0.34
N LEU A 409 3.05 9.43 -0.14
CA LEU A 409 3.26 10.84 0.18
C LEU A 409 1.98 11.43 0.76
N ILE A 410 2.12 12.19 1.83
CA ILE A 410 1.06 13.03 2.39
C ILE A 410 1.48 14.49 2.34
N ALA A 411 0.56 15.38 1.94
CA ALA A 411 0.81 16.82 1.91
C ALA A 411 -0.35 17.62 2.51
N LYS A 412 -0.03 18.79 3.08
CA LYS A 412 -0.95 19.73 3.72
C LYS A 412 -0.49 21.16 3.55
#